data_AF-A0A9Q3KUR9-F1
#
_entry.id   AF-A0A9Q3KUR9-F1
#
_cell.length_a   1.000
_cell.length_b   1.000
_cell.length_c   1.000
_cell.angle_alpha   90.00
_cell.angle_beta   90.00
_cell.angle_gamma   90.00
#
_symmetry.space_group_name_H-M   'P 1'
#
loop_
_entity.id
_entity.type
_entity.pdbx_description
1 polymer ?
#
loop_
_entity_poly.entity_id
_entity_poly.type
_entity_poly.pdbx_seq_one_letter_code
_entity_poly.pdbx_strand_id
1 'polypeptide(L)'
;MKEGWHVSLYLADFRSLVSRIEDWGERALIHHLRKGFPSRILDQLASHPSRIDYLQDLIDITLELDTRYHERQKEKNHYQDKKPEASKLISSHPQNSSISSHKKKKNFQKRNKPHSSLLNKDFELMNYEK
;
A
#
# COMPACT_ATOMS: atom_id res chain seq x y z
N MET A 1 -6.81 -11.61 -6.66
CA MET A 1 -5.65 -10.83 -6.15
C MET A 1 -6.03 -10.15 -4.83
N LYS A 2 -5.07 -9.76 -3.96
CA LYS A 2 -5.36 -9.00 -2.72
C LYS A 2 -5.19 -7.50 -2.95
N GLU A 3 -5.89 -6.69 -2.15
CA GLU A 3 -5.68 -5.23 -2.15
C GLU A 3 -4.24 -4.87 -1.77
N GLY A 4 -3.69 -3.85 -2.45
CA GLY A 4 -2.32 -3.36 -2.25
C GLY A 4 -1.19 -4.25 -2.80
N TRP A 5 -1.49 -5.39 -3.43
CA TRP A 5 -0.51 -6.16 -4.19
C TRP A 5 -0.27 -5.52 -5.56
N HIS A 6 0.88 -5.80 -6.17
CA HIS A 6 1.20 -5.38 -7.54
C HIS A 6 0.54 -6.28 -8.58
N VAL A 7 0.02 -5.67 -9.64
CA VAL A 7 -0.63 -6.37 -10.77
C VAL A 7 0.38 -7.16 -11.59
N SER A 8 1.61 -6.66 -11.71
CA SER A 8 2.69 -7.30 -12.48
C SER A 8 2.95 -8.76 -12.07
N LEU A 9 2.90 -9.07 -10.78
CA LEU A 9 3.05 -10.43 -10.26
C LEU A 9 1.88 -11.33 -10.69
N TYR A 10 0.65 -10.83 -10.53
CA TYR A 10 -0.55 -11.55 -10.96
C TYR A 10 -0.60 -11.76 -12.48
N LEU A 11 -0.10 -10.80 -13.27
CA LEU A 11 0.05 -10.93 -14.72
C LEU A 11 1.09 -11.97 -15.13
N ALA A 12 2.19 -12.12 -14.37
CA ALA A 12 3.18 -13.16 -14.62
C ALA A 12 2.58 -14.56 -14.38
N ASP A 13 1.87 -14.74 -13.26
CA ASP A 13 1.13 -15.97 -12.96
C ASP A 13 0.06 -16.27 -14.01
N PHE A 14 -0.70 -15.25 -14.44
CA PHE A 14 -1.70 -15.37 -15.50
C PHE A 14 -1.06 -15.78 -16.83
N ARG A 15 0.03 -15.14 -17.27
CA ARG A 15 0.74 -15.51 -18.51
C ARG A 15 1.26 -16.96 -18.47
N SER A 16 1.78 -17.40 -17.32
CA SER A 16 2.20 -18.78 -17.08
C SER A 16 1.04 -19.79 -17.13
N LEU A 17 -0.15 -19.37 -16.68
CA LEU A 17 -1.37 -20.17 -16.83
C LEU A 17 -1.84 -20.24 -18.29
N VAL A 18 -1.84 -19.10 -19.01
CA VAL A 18 -2.24 -19.04 -20.42
C VAL A 18 -1.32 -19.86 -21.31
N SER A 19 0.00 -19.84 -21.09
CA SER A 19 0.93 -20.69 -21.86
C SER A 19 0.75 -22.20 -21.65
N ARG A 20 -0.11 -22.61 -20.72
CA ARG A 20 -0.48 -24.02 -20.45
C ARG A 20 -1.88 -24.38 -20.94
N ILE A 21 -2.62 -23.43 -21.54
CA ILE A 21 -4.01 -23.58 -21.96
C ILE A 21 -4.12 -23.13 -23.42
N GLU A 22 -4.21 -24.09 -24.33
CA GLU A 22 -4.10 -23.85 -25.79
C GLU A 22 -5.41 -23.34 -26.41
N ASP A 23 -6.57 -23.79 -25.92
CA ASP A 23 -7.88 -23.61 -26.57
C ASP A 23 -8.73 -22.42 -26.06
N TRP A 24 -8.19 -21.53 -25.22
CA TRP A 24 -9.00 -20.43 -24.66
C TRP A 24 -9.04 -19.21 -25.56
N GLY A 25 -10.23 -18.94 -26.12
CA GLY A 25 -10.48 -17.71 -26.89
C GLY A 25 -10.28 -16.43 -26.05
N GLU A 26 -9.82 -15.36 -26.70
CA GLU A 26 -9.41 -14.10 -26.07
C GLU A 26 -10.46 -13.51 -25.10
N ARG A 27 -11.75 -13.60 -25.43
CA ARG A 27 -12.85 -13.15 -24.55
C ARG A 27 -12.90 -13.91 -23.22
N ALA A 28 -12.60 -15.21 -23.21
CA ALA A 28 -12.52 -16.00 -21.99
C ALA A 28 -11.31 -15.60 -21.14
N LEU A 29 -10.17 -15.32 -21.79
CA LEU A 29 -8.96 -14.81 -21.15
C LEU A 29 -9.21 -13.44 -20.50
N ILE A 30 -9.82 -12.49 -21.23
CA ILE A 30 -10.23 -11.17 -20.73
C ILE A 30 -11.15 -11.30 -19.51
N HIS A 31 -12.18 -12.16 -19.59
CA HIS A 31 -13.11 -12.39 -18.50
C HIS A 31 -12.43 -12.98 -17.26
N HIS A 32 -11.54 -13.96 -17.44
CA HIS A 32 -10.77 -14.56 -16.35
C HIS A 32 -9.83 -13.54 -15.69
N LEU A 33 -9.11 -12.75 -16.49
CA LEU A 33 -8.19 -11.73 -16.02
C LEU A 33 -8.93 -10.66 -15.20
N ARG A 34 -10.08 -10.16 -15.71
CA ARG A 34 -10.94 -9.21 -14.96
C ARG A 34 -11.41 -9.79 -13.62
N LYS A 35 -11.82 -11.07 -13.58
CA LYS A 35 -12.26 -11.74 -12.34
C LYS A 35 -11.15 -11.81 -11.27
N GLY A 36 -9.88 -11.79 -11.66
CA GLY A 36 -8.76 -11.85 -10.73
C GLY A 36 -8.38 -10.53 -10.07
N PHE A 37 -8.79 -9.39 -10.62
CA PHE A 37 -8.36 -8.07 -10.17
C PHE A 37 -8.98 -7.61 -8.83
N PRO A 38 -8.27 -6.76 -8.07
CA PRO A 38 -8.82 -6.06 -6.89
C PRO A 38 -9.92 -5.07 -7.31
N SER A 39 -10.86 -4.75 -6.40
CA SER A 39 -12.01 -3.89 -6.75
C SER A 39 -11.57 -2.50 -7.18
N ARG A 40 -10.54 -1.97 -6.49
CA ARG A 40 -9.81 -0.73 -6.86
C ARG A 40 -9.54 -0.61 -8.37
N ILE A 41 -9.10 -1.68 -9.00
CA ILE A 41 -8.71 -1.68 -10.42
C ILE A 41 -9.93 -1.86 -11.31
N LEU A 42 -10.92 -2.64 -10.88
CA LEU A 42 -12.21 -2.74 -11.58
C LEU A 42 -12.95 -1.41 -11.62
N ASP A 43 -12.93 -0.63 -10.54
CA ASP A 43 -13.52 0.71 -10.47
C ASP A 43 -12.80 1.71 -11.40
N GLN A 44 -11.47 1.62 -11.49
CA GLN A 44 -10.67 2.43 -12.42
C GLN A 44 -10.87 2.02 -13.89
N LEU A 45 -11.00 0.72 -14.18
CA LEU A 45 -11.37 0.23 -15.52
C LEU A 45 -12.79 0.63 -15.91
N ALA A 46 -13.73 0.67 -14.97
CA ALA A 46 -15.11 1.08 -15.22
C ALA A 46 -15.25 2.59 -15.47
N SER A 47 -14.33 3.40 -14.96
CA SER A 47 -14.24 4.84 -15.22
C SER A 47 -13.32 5.19 -16.40
N HIS A 48 -12.70 4.21 -17.05
CA HIS A 48 -11.87 4.42 -18.23
C HIS A 48 -12.75 4.80 -19.44
N PRO A 49 -12.43 5.87 -20.20
CA PRO A 49 -13.31 6.38 -21.26
C PRO A 49 -13.36 5.47 -22.50
N SER A 50 -12.30 4.70 -22.75
CA SER A 50 -12.22 3.79 -23.89
C SER A 50 -12.68 2.39 -23.52
N ARG A 51 -13.47 1.79 -24.41
CA ARG A 51 -13.81 0.36 -24.36
C ARG A 51 -12.56 -0.47 -24.62
N ILE A 52 -12.36 -1.50 -23.81
CA ILE A 52 -11.20 -2.40 -23.85
C ILE A 52 -11.68 -3.76 -24.36
N ASP A 53 -11.51 -4.01 -25.66
CA ASP A 53 -11.93 -5.25 -26.34
C ASP A 53 -10.81 -6.27 -26.56
N TYR A 54 -9.55 -5.84 -26.52
CA TYR A 54 -8.37 -6.70 -26.66
C TYR A 54 -7.73 -7.03 -25.30
N LEU A 55 -7.13 -8.22 -25.20
CA LEU A 55 -6.46 -8.69 -23.99
C LEU A 55 -5.21 -7.88 -23.67
N GLN A 56 -4.46 -7.49 -24.71
CA GLN A 56 -3.22 -6.73 -24.54
C GLN A 56 -3.50 -5.32 -24.02
N ASP A 57 -4.47 -4.59 -24.60
CA ASP A 57 -4.93 -3.29 -24.09
C ASP A 57 -5.34 -3.36 -22.61
N LEU A 58 -6.02 -4.44 -22.19
CA LEU A 58 -6.40 -4.65 -20.79
C LEU A 58 -5.17 -4.84 -19.88
N ILE A 59 -4.16 -5.56 -20.34
CA ILE A 59 -2.90 -5.74 -19.61
C ILE A 59 -2.19 -4.40 -19.45
N ASP A 60 -2.07 -3.62 -20.52
CA ASP A 60 -1.30 -2.37 -20.51
C ASP A 60 -1.98 -1.29 -19.66
N ILE A 61 -3.30 -1.09 -19.84
CA ILE A 61 -4.09 -0.15 -19.02
C ILE A 61 -4.07 -0.54 -17.54
N THR A 62 -4.15 -1.83 -17.20
CA THR A 62 -4.09 -2.25 -15.78
C THR A 62 -2.71 -2.08 -15.16
N LEU A 63 -1.64 -2.23 -15.94
CA LEU A 63 -0.28 -1.98 -15.48
C LEU A 63 -0.01 -0.48 -15.24
N GLU A 64 -0.53 0.40 -16.10
CA GLU A 64 -0.47 1.86 -15.93
C GLU A 64 -1.23 2.30 -14.67
N LEU A 65 -2.48 1.84 -14.51
CA LEU A 65 -3.31 2.12 -13.33
C LEU A 65 -2.68 1.59 -12.03
N ASP A 66 -1.98 0.46 -12.08
CA ASP A 66 -1.26 -0.06 -10.92
C ASP A 66 -0.06 0.82 -10.55
N THR A 67 0.79 1.11 -11.53
CA THR A 67 1.98 1.95 -11.37
C THR A 67 1.62 3.30 -10.76
N ARG A 68 0.66 4.01 -11.37
CA ARG A 68 0.19 5.33 -10.94
C ARG A 68 -0.41 5.33 -9.53
N TYR A 69 -1.09 4.26 -9.13
CA TYR A 69 -1.59 4.13 -7.76
C TYR A 69 -0.44 3.97 -6.76
N HIS A 70 0.52 3.09 -7.06
CA HIS A 70 1.64 2.82 -6.15
C HIS A 70 2.57 4.03 -6.00
N GLU A 71 2.76 4.82 -7.06
CA GLU A 71 3.39 6.14 -6.99
C GLU A 71 2.64 7.08 -6.05
N ARG A 72 1.33 7.24 -6.23
CA ARG A 72 0.49 8.08 -5.35
C ARG A 72 0.51 7.63 -3.88
N GLN A 73 0.60 6.32 -3.60
CA GLN A 73 0.75 5.84 -2.22
C GLN A 73 2.12 6.20 -1.64
N LYS A 74 3.21 6.10 -2.43
CA LYS A 74 4.55 6.54 -2.00
C LYS A 74 4.58 8.04 -1.70
N GLU A 75 4.00 8.88 -2.57
CA GLU A 75 3.85 10.32 -2.33
C GLU A 75 3.11 10.60 -1.01
N LYS A 76 1.94 9.99 -0.83
CA LYS A 76 1.10 10.19 0.36
C LYS A 76 1.84 9.84 1.65
N ASN A 77 2.61 8.76 1.66
CA ASN A 77 3.42 8.36 2.81
C ASN A 77 4.52 9.40 3.09
N HIS A 78 5.24 9.85 2.07
CA HIS A 78 6.26 10.91 2.19
C HIS A 78 5.73 12.24 2.75
N TYR A 79 4.44 12.56 2.57
CA TYR A 79 3.82 13.74 3.19
C TYR A 79 3.35 13.50 4.63
N GLN A 80 3.04 12.26 5.03
CA GLN A 80 2.71 11.93 6.43
C GLN A 80 3.95 12.01 7.33
N ASP A 81 5.09 11.49 6.86
CA ASP A 81 6.37 11.51 7.61
C ASP A 81 6.93 12.93 7.79
N LYS A 82 6.47 13.88 6.97
CA LYS A 82 6.86 15.30 7.01
C LYS A 82 5.91 16.19 7.82
N LYS A 83 5.01 15.63 8.63
CA LYS A 83 4.20 16.44 9.55
C LYS A 83 5.13 17.12 10.56
N PRO A 84 5.23 18.46 10.59
CA PRO A 84 6.07 19.13 11.58
C PRO A 84 5.53 18.82 12.97
N GLU A 85 6.36 18.25 13.81
CA GLU A 85 6.06 18.07 15.23
C GLU A 85 5.94 19.47 15.85
N ALA A 86 4.71 19.93 16.03
CA ALA A 86 4.42 21.23 16.59
C ALA A 86 4.99 21.30 18.02
N SER A 87 6.11 22.00 18.14
CA SER A 87 6.91 22.10 19.35
C SER A 87 6.08 22.60 20.53
N LYS A 88 5.65 21.69 21.40
CA LYS A 88 5.13 22.05 22.72
C LYS A 88 6.31 22.47 23.59
N LEU A 89 6.61 23.77 23.53
CA LEU A 89 7.53 24.44 24.42
C LEU A 89 7.20 24.08 25.87
N ILE A 90 8.22 23.57 26.57
CA ILE A 90 8.17 23.33 28.01
C ILE A 90 8.22 24.71 28.68
N SER A 91 7.16 25.08 29.38
CA SER A 91 7.18 26.20 30.33
C SER A 91 6.84 25.70 31.72
N SER A 92 7.57 26.21 32.71
CA SER A 92 7.66 25.67 34.07
C SER A 92 6.47 25.98 34.97
N HIS A 93 6.31 25.13 35.98
CA HIS A 93 5.33 25.16 37.08
C HIS A 93 5.39 26.46 37.93
N PRO A 94 4.33 26.81 38.69
CA PRO A 94 4.20 26.24 40.05
C PRO A 94 2.78 25.84 40.48
N GLN A 95 2.69 25.27 41.70
CA GLN A 95 1.53 24.59 42.29
C GLN A 95 0.54 25.54 43.01
N ASN A 96 -0.74 25.14 43.14
CA ASN A 96 -1.34 24.88 44.48
C ASN A 96 -2.64 24.02 44.42
N SER A 97 -3.00 23.49 45.60
CA SER A 97 -4.16 22.67 46.04
C SER A 97 -5.57 23.25 45.68
N SER A 98 -6.69 22.50 45.66
CA SER A 98 -7.19 21.49 46.63
C SER A 98 -8.32 20.56 46.11
N ILE A 99 -8.36 19.29 46.59
CA ILE A 99 -9.53 18.52 47.19
C ILE A 99 -10.93 18.71 46.54
N SER A 100 -11.78 17.74 46.15
CA SER A 100 -11.88 16.25 46.17
C SER A 100 -12.92 15.82 45.08
N SER A 101 -13.34 14.57 44.79
CA SER A 101 -13.42 13.32 45.55
C SER A 101 -13.53 12.06 44.64
N HIS A 102 -13.52 10.89 45.28
CA HIS A 102 -13.31 9.54 44.75
C HIS A 102 -14.21 9.02 43.60
N LYS A 103 -13.61 8.17 42.74
CA LYS A 103 -13.99 6.74 42.66
C LYS A 103 -12.83 5.85 42.18
N LYS A 104 -12.57 4.76 42.92
CA LYS A 104 -11.53 3.75 42.62
C LYS A 104 -12.01 2.76 41.54
N LYS A 105 -11.10 2.30 40.68
CA LYS A 105 -10.91 0.87 40.40
C LYS A 105 -9.45 0.60 39.98
N LYS A 106 -8.81 -0.37 40.66
CA LYS A 106 -7.48 -0.92 40.34
C LYS A 106 -7.62 -1.83 39.11
N ASN A 107 -6.84 -1.70 38.04
CA ASN A 107 -5.39 -1.90 37.87
C ASN A 107 -5.04 -3.36 37.54
N PHE A 108 -4.55 -3.61 36.31
CA PHE A 108 -3.65 -4.72 35.99
C PHE A 108 -2.53 -4.21 35.09
N GLN A 109 -1.31 -4.26 35.61
CA GLN A 109 -0.08 -3.95 34.86
C GLN A 109 0.44 -5.22 34.18
N LYS A 110 0.98 -5.06 32.97
CA LYS A 110 2.19 -5.79 32.55
C LYS A 110 2.98 -4.94 31.54
N ARG A 111 4.11 -4.40 32.01
CA ARG A 111 5.25 -4.00 31.15
C ARG A 111 5.87 -5.32 30.59
N ASN A 112 6.59 -5.38 29.47
CA ASN A 112 7.82 -4.64 29.14
C ASN A 112 8.06 -4.54 27.62
N LYS A 113 8.67 -3.43 27.18
CA LYS A 113 9.65 -3.33 26.06
C LYS A 113 11.07 -3.35 26.69
N PRO A 114 12.21 -3.46 25.96
CA PRO A 114 12.45 -3.37 24.50
C PRO A 114 12.94 -4.76 23.96
N HIS A 115 13.83 -4.99 22.97
CA HIS A 115 14.75 -4.14 22.20
C HIS A 115 15.24 -4.80 20.88
N SER A 116 15.05 -4.13 19.73
CA SER A 116 16.06 -4.07 18.65
C SER A 116 15.75 -3.03 17.57
N SER A 117 16.24 -1.81 17.75
CA SER A 117 16.59 -0.94 16.63
C SER A 117 17.99 -1.34 16.15
N LEU A 118 18.13 -1.88 14.94
CA LEU A 118 19.39 -1.96 14.15
C LEU A 118 19.12 -2.75 12.85
N LEU A 119 19.01 -2.04 11.72
CA LEU A 119 19.40 -2.43 10.35
C LEU A 119 18.87 -1.40 9.33
N ASN A 120 19.34 -0.16 9.46
CA ASN A 120 19.40 0.79 8.36
C ASN A 120 20.88 1.14 8.18
N LYS A 121 21.55 0.36 7.34
CA LYS A 121 22.89 0.60 6.78
C LYS A 121 22.98 -0.20 5.48
N ASP A 122 23.74 0.35 4.53
CA ASP A 122 24.30 -0.36 3.36
C ASP A 122 23.35 -0.63 2.16
N PHE A 123 22.67 0.40 1.67
CA PHE A 123 22.25 0.51 0.26
C PHE A 123 22.44 1.95 -0.30
N GLU A 124 23.56 2.59 0.06
CA GLU A 124 24.24 3.52 -0.85
C GLU A 124 25.37 2.76 -1.58
N LEU A 125 25.80 3.27 -2.73
CA LEU A 125 26.79 2.68 -3.66
C LEU A 125 26.29 1.50 -4.51
N MET A 126 25.46 1.83 -5.51
CA MET A 126 25.72 1.39 -6.89
C MET A 126 25.31 2.52 -7.86
N ASN A 127 26.08 3.61 -7.84
CA ASN A 127 26.08 4.62 -8.89
C ASN A 127 27.24 4.34 -9.84
N TYR A 128 26.95 4.30 -11.14
CA TYR A 128 27.82 4.67 -12.26
C TYR A 128 29.31 4.32 -12.23
N GLU A 129 29.66 3.21 -12.90
CA GLU A 129 30.73 3.14 -13.91
C GLU A 129 30.30 2.07 -14.94
N LYS A 130 30.57 2.13 -16.24
CA LYS A 130 30.96 3.18 -17.20
C LYS A 130 30.97 2.49 -18.58
#